data_AF-A0A849S473-F1
#
_entry.id   AF-A0A849S473-F1
#
_cell.length_a   1.000
_cell.length_b   1.000
_cell.length_c   1.000
_cell.angle_alpha   90.00
_cell.angle_beta   90.00
_cell.angle_gamma   90.00
#
_symmetry.space_group_name_H-M   'P 1'
#
loop_
_entity.id
_entity.type
_entity.pdbx_description
1 polymer ?
#
loop_
_entity_poly.entity_id
_entity_poly.type
_entity_poly.pdbx_seq_one_letter_code
_entity_poly.pdbx_strand_id
1 'polypeptide(L)'
;MLPNTTGDNTGALVSFFSVQAGSTGTNPSTAQIPLAASLLGYHLFGPADIGQDILDNLGQSNLLFVAAQGFTPPLGAGTYTFWVQETVSTINYGFDLKVAPEPESLMLLIVGLTAMLVGKPMRRRLVG
;
A
#
# COMPACT_ATOMS: atom_id res chain seq x y z
N MET A 1 -2.27 -5.26 -7.15
CA MET A 1 -2.98 -5.62 -8.40
C MET A 1 -4.48 -5.80 -8.15
N LEU A 2 -5.32 -5.69 -9.19
CA LEU A 2 -6.79 -5.88 -9.12
C LEU A 2 -7.25 -7.22 -9.73
N PRO A 3 -7.01 -8.39 -9.08
CA PRO A 3 -7.41 -9.68 -9.62
C PRO A 3 -8.91 -9.89 -9.50
N ASN A 4 -9.53 -10.65 -10.41
CA ASN A 4 -10.96 -11.01 -10.36
C ASN A 4 -11.94 -9.82 -10.20
N THR A 5 -11.48 -8.60 -10.48
CA THR A 5 -12.32 -7.41 -10.45
C THR A 5 -13.14 -7.38 -11.74
N THR A 6 -14.45 -7.21 -11.61
CA THR A 6 -15.34 -7.05 -12.76
C THR A 6 -15.51 -5.56 -13.01
N GLY A 7 -15.09 -5.04 -14.16
CA GLY A 7 -15.37 -3.66 -14.53
C GLY A 7 -16.88 -3.45 -14.69
N ASP A 8 -17.35 -2.22 -14.47
CA ASP A 8 -18.75 -1.85 -14.68
C ASP A 8 -19.19 -1.91 -16.16
N ASN A 9 -18.24 -2.10 -17.08
CA ASN A 9 -18.39 -2.13 -18.54
C ASN A 9 -19.02 -0.87 -19.14
N THR A 10 -19.08 0.25 -18.41
CA THR A 10 -19.64 1.51 -18.92
C THR A 10 -18.60 2.36 -19.66
N GLY A 11 -17.32 2.04 -19.50
CA GLY A 11 -16.21 2.81 -20.07
C GLY A 11 -15.94 4.13 -19.34
N ALA A 12 -16.69 4.43 -18.27
CA ALA A 12 -16.47 5.59 -17.42
C ALA A 12 -15.53 5.25 -16.25
N LEU A 13 -14.70 6.21 -15.84
CA LEU A 13 -13.83 6.11 -14.66
C LEU A 13 -14.65 6.44 -13.40
N VAL A 14 -15.52 5.51 -12.99
CA VAL A 14 -16.47 5.71 -11.87
C VAL A 14 -16.13 4.92 -10.62
N SER A 15 -15.22 3.93 -10.74
CA SER A 15 -14.68 3.18 -9.62
C SER A 15 -13.52 3.96 -9.00
N PHE A 16 -13.59 4.20 -7.69
CA PHE A 16 -12.59 4.96 -6.97
C PHE A 16 -11.76 4.06 -6.07
N PHE A 17 -10.44 4.22 -6.13
CA PHE A 17 -9.50 3.58 -5.22
C PHE A 17 -8.62 4.64 -4.57
N SER A 18 -8.40 4.57 -3.26
CA SER A 18 -7.45 5.44 -2.58
C SER A 18 -6.67 4.75 -1.47
N VAL A 19 -5.58 5.41 -1.10
CA VAL A 19 -4.76 5.08 0.06
C VAL A 19 -4.53 6.32 0.91
N GLN A 20 -4.68 6.15 2.22
CA GLN A 20 -4.45 7.17 3.24
C GLN A 20 -3.51 6.61 4.32
N ALA A 21 -2.62 7.45 4.85
CA ALA A 21 -1.79 7.08 5.99
C ALA A 21 -2.65 7.01 7.27
N GLY A 22 -2.36 6.03 8.14
CA GLY A 22 -3.05 5.83 9.40
C GLY A 22 -4.15 4.77 9.34
N SER A 23 -4.76 4.53 10.50
CA SER A 23 -5.76 3.49 10.74
C SER A 23 -7.20 3.91 10.42
N THR A 24 -7.40 5.14 9.96
CA THR A 24 -8.71 5.68 9.60
C THR A 24 -8.69 6.20 8.17
N GLY A 25 -9.77 5.94 7.45
CA GLY A 25 -9.98 6.43 6.09
C GLY A 25 -11.07 7.49 6.05
N THR A 26 -10.95 8.42 5.12
CA THR A 26 -11.99 9.43 4.85
C THR A 26 -12.95 8.90 3.80
N ASN A 27 -14.25 8.85 4.10
CA ASN A 27 -15.26 8.45 3.13
C ASN A 27 -15.32 9.49 1.98
N PRO A 28 -15.05 9.10 0.73
CA PRO A 28 -15.04 10.01 -0.42
C PRO A 28 -16.39 10.68 -0.66
N SER A 29 -17.49 10.00 -0.32
CA SER A 29 -18.85 10.46 -0.56
C SER A 29 -19.29 11.60 0.38
N THR A 30 -18.57 11.79 1.50
CA THR A 30 -18.90 12.79 2.53
C THR A 30 -17.78 13.78 2.80
N ALA A 31 -16.67 13.69 2.06
CA ALA A 31 -15.50 14.55 2.27
C ALA A 31 -15.82 16.02 1.95
N GLN A 32 -15.43 16.93 2.85
CA GLN A 32 -15.73 18.37 2.78
C GLN A 32 -14.56 19.24 2.26
N ILE A 33 -13.37 18.66 2.12
CA ILE A 33 -12.13 19.31 1.66
C ILE A 33 -11.76 18.63 0.32
N PRO A 34 -10.97 19.20 -0.62
CA PRO A 34 -10.46 18.40 -1.73
C PRO A 34 -9.74 17.17 -1.17
N LEU A 35 -10.45 16.03 -1.22
CA LEU A 35 -10.11 14.78 -0.53
C LEU A 35 -8.68 14.36 -0.84
N ALA A 36 -8.26 14.56 -2.10
CA ALA A 36 -6.92 14.26 -2.59
C ALA A 36 -5.80 14.79 -1.69
N ALA A 37 -5.90 16.01 -1.15
CA ALA A 37 -4.85 16.58 -0.30
C ALA A 37 -4.62 15.80 1.00
N SER A 38 -5.62 15.04 1.47
CA SER A 38 -5.52 14.16 2.64
C SER A 38 -5.06 12.74 2.31
N LEU A 39 -5.04 12.37 1.02
CA LEU A 39 -4.68 11.04 0.56
C LEU A 39 -3.19 10.98 0.22
N LEU A 40 -2.60 9.79 0.39
CA LEU A 40 -1.29 9.50 -0.18
C LEU A 40 -1.42 9.31 -1.69
N GLY A 41 -2.51 8.70 -2.14
CA GLY A 41 -2.85 8.64 -3.55
C GLY A 41 -4.26 8.16 -3.82
N TYR A 42 -4.75 8.45 -5.02
CA TYR A 42 -6.03 7.95 -5.52
C TYR A 42 -5.96 7.67 -7.02
N HIS A 43 -6.84 6.79 -7.49
CA HIS A 43 -6.98 6.44 -8.89
C HIS A 43 -8.46 6.19 -9.17
N LEU A 44 -8.96 6.78 -10.25
CA LEU A 44 -10.25 6.38 -10.81
C LEU A 44 -9.95 5.31 -11.83
N PHE A 45 -10.36 4.08 -11.52
CA PHE A 45 -10.06 2.92 -12.35
C PHE A 45 -11.26 2.48 -13.16
N GLY A 46 -10.99 1.76 -14.24
CA GLY A 46 -11.99 1.17 -15.11
C GLY A 46 -11.52 -0.18 -15.67
N PRO A 47 -12.20 -0.68 -16.71
CA PRO A 47 -11.89 -2.00 -17.29
C PRO A 47 -10.43 -2.17 -17.73
N ALA A 48 -9.74 -1.09 -18.12
CA ALA A 48 -8.34 -1.13 -18.56
C ALA A 48 -7.33 -1.39 -17.42
N ASP A 49 -7.71 -1.12 -16.18
CA ASP A 49 -6.84 -1.27 -15.00
C ASP A 49 -6.94 -2.68 -14.38
N ILE A 50 -7.88 -3.51 -14.85
CA ILE A 50 -8.11 -4.85 -14.30
C ILE A 50 -6.89 -5.73 -14.58
N GLY A 51 -6.42 -6.41 -13.53
CA GLY A 51 -5.20 -7.22 -13.59
C GLY A 51 -3.89 -6.43 -13.61
N GLN A 52 -3.94 -5.09 -13.65
CA GLN A 52 -2.76 -4.23 -13.59
C GLN A 52 -2.37 -3.90 -12.13
N ASP A 53 -1.14 -3.41 -11.96
CA ASP A 53 -0.70 -2.86 -10.69
C ASP A 53 -1.13 -1.39 -10.57
N ILE A 54 -2.17 -1.15 -9.79
CA ILE A 54 -2.69 0.21 -9.57
C ILE A 54 -1.88 1.00 -8.54
N LEU A 55 -0.99 0.37 -7.77
CA LEU A 55 -0.26 1.06 -6.70
C LEU A 55 0.66 2.15 -7.29
N ASP A 56 1.24 1.87 -8.46
CA ASP A 56 2.05 2.83 -9.21
C ASP A 56 1.21 4.03 -9.69
N ASN A 57 -0.03 3.79 -10.14
CA ASN A 57 -0.95 4.86 -10.53
C ASN A 57 -1.31 5.76 -9.34
N LEU A 58 -1.57 5.18 -8.17
CA LEU A 58 -1.84 5.93 -6.95
C LEU A 58 -0.67 6.84 -6.58
N GLY A 59 0.56 6.34 -6.69
CA GLY A 59 1.78 7.11 -6.39
C GLY A 59 1.96 8.34 -7.27
N GLN A 60 1.49 8.28 -8.52
CA GLN A 60 1.55 9.37 -9.50
C GLN A 60 0.40 10.38 -9.39
N SER A 61 -0.57 10.17 -8.50
CA SER A 61 -1.73 11.06 -8.37
C SER A 61 -1.39 12.47 -7.88
N ASN A 62 -0.17 12.70 -7.38
CA ASN A 62 0.37 14.03 -7.10
C ASN A 62 0.63 14.87 -8.37
N LEU A 63 0.67 14.24 -9.55
CA LEU A 63 0.85 14.89 -10.84
C LEU A 63 -0.48 15.26 -11.52
N LEU A 64 -1.62 14.86 -10.94
CA LEU A 64 -2.95 15.17 -11.47
C LEU A 64 -3.38 16.61 -11.13
N PHE A 65 -4.39 17.11 -11.84
CA PHE A 65 -4.95 18.44 -11.59
C PHE A 65 -5.43 18.62 -10.14
N VAL A 66 -6.07 17.58 -9.58
CA VAL A 66 -6.40 17.51 -8.15
C VAL A 66 -5.35 16.63 -7.47
N ALA A 67 -4.22 17.23 -7.08
CA ALA A 67 -3.07 16.50 -6.60
C ALA A 67 -3.28 15.87 -5.21
N ALA A 68 -2.86 14.61 -5.05
CA ALA A 68 -2.65 14.00 -3.74
C ALA A 68 -1.24 14.29 -3.20
N GLN A 69 -0.95 13.82 -1.98
CA GLN A 69 0.40 13.96 -1.41
C GLN A 69 1.46 13.23 -2.23
N GLY A 70 1.09 12.10 -2.84
CA GLY A 70 1.99 11.22 -3.57
C GLY A 70 2.80 10.33 -2.66
N PHE A 71 3.30 9.25 -3.23
CA PHE A 71 4.30 8.38 -2.61
C PHE A 71 5.08 7.67 -3.71
N THR A 72 6.27 7.18 -3.37
CA THR A 72 7.05 6.33 -4.28
C THR A 72 6.76 4.88 -3.95
N PRO A 73 6.19 4.08 -4.87
CA PRO A 73 6.03 2.65 -4.67
C PRO A 73 7.39 1.93 -4.52
N PRO A 74 7.46 0.86 -3.69
CA PRO A 74 6.39 0.33 -2.86
C PRO A 74 6.09 1.23 -1.65
N LEU A 75 4.90 1.10 -1.06
CA LEU A 75 4.60 1.75 0.22
C LEU A 75 5.62 1.32 1.27
N GLY A 76 6.12 2.29 2.04
CA GLY A 76 7.05 2.03 3.13
C GLY A 76 6.39 1.33 4.32
N ALA A 77 7.19 1.12 5.36
CA ALA A 77 6.72 0.66 6.66
C ALA A 77 5.61 1.59 7.20
N GLY A 78 4.45 1.04 7.56
CA GLY A 78 3.40 1.87 8.12
C GLY A 78 2.02 1.22 8.22
N THR A 79 1.12 1.96 8.84
CA THR A 79 -0.32 1.66 8.82
C THR A 79 -0.96 2.51 7.73
N TYR A 80 -1.72 1.84 6.86
CA TYR A 80 -2.43 2.46 5.76
C TYR A 80 -3.88 2.00 5.75
N THR A 81 -4.77 2.90 5.35
CA THR A 81 -6.16 2.58 5.08
C THR A 81 -6.41 2.69 3.58
N PHE A 82 -6.96 1.62 3.00
CA PHE A 82 -7.39 1.58 1.62
C PHE A 82 -8.90 1.75 1.53
N TRP A 83 -9.37 2.53 0.55
CA TRP A 83 -10.78 2.70 0.28
C TRP A 83 -11.08 2.35 -1.17
N VAL A 84 -12.08 1.50 -1.38
CA VAL A 84 -12.59 1.12 -2.71
C VAL A 84 -14.07 1.44 -2.75
N GLN A 85 -14.51 2.13 -3.79
CA GLN A 85 -15.90 2.52 -3.92
C GLN A 85 -16.38 2.41 -5.37
N GLU A 86 -17.54 1.78 -5.55
CA GLU A 86 -18.33 1.87 -6.78
C GLU A 86 -19.46 2.87 -6.59
N THR A 87 -19.80 3.64 -7.63
CA THR A 87 -20.89 4.61 -7.56
C THR A 87 -22.08 4.27 -8.44
N VAL A 88 -21.91 3.40 -9.44
CA VAL A 88 -22.94 3.16 -10.47
C VAL A 88 -23.63 1.81 -10.30
N SER A 89 -22.88 0.75 -10.03
CA SER A 89 -23.43 -0.62 -9.99
C SER A 89 -22.77 -1.47 -8.90
N THR A 90 -23.29 -2.68 -8.67
CA THR A 90 -22.61 -3.64 -7.80
C THR A 90 -21.62 -4.45 -8.63
N ILE A 91 -20.34 -4.37 -8.28
CA ILE A 91 -19.27 -5.12 -8.94
C ILE A 91 -18.45 -5.92 -7.93
N ASN A 92 -17.82 -7.00 -8.40
CA ASN A 92 -16.85 -7.74 -7.61
C ASN A 92 -15.51 -7.02 -7.63
N TYR A 93 -14.91 -6.89 -6.45
CA TYR A 93 -13.55 -6.38 -6.29
C TYR A 93 -12.64 -7.47 -5.76
N GLY A 94 -11.46 -7.57 -6.37
CA GLY A 94 -10.33 -8.23 -5.76
C GLY A 94 -9.17 -7.26 -5.69
N PHE A 95 -8.49 -7.24 -4.55
CA PHE A 95 -7.32 -6.42 -4.32
C PHE A 95 -6.25 -7.30 -3.67
N ASP A 96 -5.11 -7.41 -4.35
CA ASP A 96 -3.97 -8.18 -3.86
C ASP A 96 -2.79 -7.25 -3.55
N LEU A 97 -2.34 -7.35 -2.30
CA LEU A 97 -1.22 -6.63 -1.71
C LEU A 97 -0.03 -7.58 -1.59
N LYS A 98 1.02 -7.32 -2.37
CA LYS A 98 2.29 -8.01 -2.20
C LYS A 98 3.10 -7.33 -1.12
N VAL A 99 3.17 -7.97 0.04
CA VAL A 99 4.00 -7.50 1.16
C VAL A 99 5.36 -8.19 1.09
N ALA A 100 6.43 -7.39 1.06
CA ALA A 100 7.80 -7.88 1.20
C ALA A 100 8.31 -7.59 2.62
N PRO A 101 9.21 -8.42 3.19
CA PRO A 101 9.88 -8.11 4.44
C PRO A 101 10.62 -6.78 4.31
N GLU A 102 10.50 -5.92 5.32
CA GLU A 102 11.20 -4.64 5.32
C GLU A 102 12.72 -4.87 5.29
N PRO A 103 13.49 -4.06 4.54
CA PRO A 103 14.93 -4.23 4.42
C PRO A 103 15.66 -4.29 5.77
N GLU A 104 15.15 -3.59 6.79
CA GLU A 104 15.77 -3.56 8.12
C GLU A 104 15.57 -4.85 8.91
N SER A 105 14.50 -5.61 8.65
CA SER A 105 14.29 -6.92 9.28
C SER A 105 15.38 -7.92 8.88
N LEU A 106 15.87 -7.83 7.65
CA LEU A 106 17.00 -8.61 7.15
C LEU A 106 18.30 -8.20 7.85
N MET A 107 18.53 -6.91 8.06
CA MET A 107 19.71 -6.45 8.80
C MET A 107 19.69 -6.92 10.25
N LEU A 108 18.54 -6.85 10.92
CA LEU A 108 18.37 -7.37 12.28
C LEU A 108 18.61 -8.88 12.36
N LEU A 109 18.12 -9.64 11.37
CA LEU A 109 18.38 -11.07 11.27
C LEU A 109 19.88 -11.36 11.09
N ILE A 110 20.56 -10.63 10.20
CA ILE A 110 22.00 -10.76 9.98
C ILE A 110 22.76 -10.46 11.28
N VAL A 111 22.46 -9.33 11.94
CA VAL A 111 23.10 -8.96 13.21
C VAL A 111 22.86 -10.02 14.28
N GLY A 112 21.62 -10.51 14.42
CA GLY A 112 21.29 -11.57 15.37
C GLY A 112 22.05 -12.88 15.13
N LEU A 113 22.13 -13.32 13.87
CA LEU A 113 22.89 -14.51 13.47
C LEU A 113 24.40 -14.32 13.73
N THR A 114 24.92 -13.12 13.47
CA THR A 114 26.34 -12.81 13.68
C THR A 114 26.68 -12.83 15.19
N ALA A 115 25.80 -12.27 16.02
CA ALA A 115 25.93 -12.31 17.48
C ALA A 115 25.91 -13.74 18.04
N MET A 116 25.07 -14.63 17.49
CA MET A 116 25.05 -16.05 17.88
C MET A 116 26.34 -16.78 17.50
N LEU A 117 26.89 -16.51 16.33
CA LEU A 117 28.12 -17.18 15.85
C LEU A 117 29.38 -16.72 16.59
N VAL A 118 29.45 -15.43 16.95
CA VAL A 118 30.59 -14.85 17.65
C VAL A 118 30.50 -15.05 19.16
N GLY A 119 29.29 -15.13 19.73
CA GLY A 119 29.00 -15.28 21.16
C GLY A 119 29.30 -16.67 21.75
N LYS A 120 30.37 -17.35 21.33
CA LYS A 120 30.75 -18.66 21.86
C LYS A 120 31.13 -18.52 23.35
N PRO A 121 30.55 -19.29 24.29
CA PRO A 121 30.81 -19.13 25.71
C PRO A 121 32.26 -19.46 26.03
N MET A 122 33.00 -18.44 26.49
CA MET A 122 34.38 -18.57 26.95
C MET A 122 34.36 -19.39 28.25
N ARG A 123 34.58 -20.70 28.14
CA ARG A 123 34.77 -21.57 29.31
C ARG A 123 36.02 -21.10 30.06
N ARG A 124 35.82 -20.31 31.13
CA ARG A 124 36.87 -19.99 32.09
C ARG A 124 37.41 -21.31 32.66
N ARG A 125 38.60 -21.71 32.22
CA ARG A 125 39.36 -22.78 32.88
C ARG A 125 39.81 -22.23 34.23
N LEU A 126 39.19 -22.71 35.30
CA LEU A 126 39.74 -22.61 36.65
C LEU A 126 41.03 -23.45 36.67
N VAL A 127 42.15 -22.77 36.93
CA VAL A 127 43.45 -23.40 37.19
C VAL A 127 43.48 -23.71 38.69
N GLY A 128 43.75 -24.98 39.01
CA GLY A 128 44.07 -25.48 40.35
C GLY A 128 45.24 -26.43 40.24
#